data_AF-A0A7S0LLQ0-F1
#
_entry.id   AF-A0A7S0LLQ0-F1
#
_cell.length_a   1.000
_cell.length_b   1.000
_cell.length_c   1.000
_cell.angle_alpha   90.00
_cell.angle_beta   90.00
_cell.angle_gamma   90.00
#
_symmetry.space_group_name_H-M   'P 1'
#
loop_
_entity.id
_entity.type
_entity.pdbx_description
1 polymer ?
#
loop_
_entity_poly.entity_id
_entity_poly.type
_entity_poly.pdbx_seq_one_letter_code
_entity_poly.pdbx_strand_id
1 'polypeptide(L)'
;GFLLPLGVVIARVMKWRSPTWFYLHIGIQSIGLVVALVGWSIALKNFSALEKRSIDRKAYAHGILGICVMVLGLLQPINALLRPHKHKETKKTSARLAWELLHKGSGAVALILAIPALVLGMVVFRKQA
;
A
#
# COMPACT_ATOMS: atom_id res chain seq x y z
N GLY A 1 4.88 3.39 6.77
CA GLY A 1 5.63 2.60 7.77
C GLY A 1 4.73 1.67 8.59
N PHE A 2 3.77 2.22 9.34
CA PHE A 2 3.07 1.46 10.38
C PHE A 2 1.56 1.22 10.12
N LEU A 3 0.84 2.28 9.73
CA LEU A 3 -0.63 2.25 9.60
C LEU A 3 -1.12 1.19 8.59
N LEU A 4 -0.52 1.13 7.40
CA LEU A 4 -0.95 0.18 6.36
C LEU A 4 -0.75 -1.30 6.78
N PRO A 5 0.41 -1.71 7.34
CA PRO A 5 0.56 -3.02 7.98
C PRO A 5 -0.47 -3.29 9.08
N LEU A 6 -0.72 -2.31 9.96
CA LEU A 6 -1.70 -2.45 11.05
C LEU A 6 -3.11 -2.74 10.52
N GLY A 7 -3.55 -2.00 9.50
CA GLY A 7 -4.83 -2.25 8.84
C GLY A 7 -4.95 -3.67 8.27
N VAL A 8 -3.86 -4.21 7.72
CA VAL A 8 -3.81 -5.60 7.23
C VAL A 8 -3.88 -6.62 8.37
N VAL A 9 -3.16 -6.38 9.48
CA VAL A 9 -3.22 -7.25 10.67
C VAL A 9 -4.64 -7.28 11.24
N ILE A 10 -5.29 -6.13 11.38
CA ILE A 10 -6.68 -6.02 11.84
C ILE A 10 -7.62 -6.83 10.94
N ALA A 11 -7.50 -6.71 9.61
CA ALA A 11 -8.32 -7.47 8.68
C ALA A 11 -8.07 -8.99 8.66
N ARG A 12 -6.89 -9.43 9.13
CA ARG A 12 -6.56 -10.86 9.25
C ARG A 12 -7.05 -11.45 10.55
N VAL A 13 -6.78 -10.76 11.66
CA VAL A 13 -7.00 -11.26 13.01
C VAL A 13 -8.44 -11.00 13.43
N MET A 14 -8.94 -9.77 13.37
CA MET A 14 -10.20 -9.39 14.02
C MET A 14 -11.48 -9.79 13.27
N LYS A 15 -11.44 -10.75 12.34
CA LYS A 15 -12.61 -11.14 11.51
C LYS A 15 -13.83 -11.58 12.33
N TRP A 16 -13.61 -12.06 13.56
CA TRP A 16 -14.68 -12.43 14.50
C TRP A 16 -15.54 -11.24 14.95
N ARG A 17 -15.04 -10.00 14.87
CA ARG A 17 -15.82 -8.78 15.14
C ARG A 17 -16.36 -8.18 13.84
N SER A 18 -17.25 -8.91 13.16
CA SER A 18 -17.96 -8.38 11.99
C SER A 18 -19.16 -7.53 12.43
N PRO A 19 -19.39 -6.34 11.84
CA PRO A 19 -18.67 -5.71 10.74
C PRO A 19 -17.50 -4.80 11.18
N THR A 20 -17.24 -4.64 12.48
CA THR A 20 -16.24 -3.71 13.04
C THR A 20 -14.85 -3.81 12.40
N TRP A 21 -14.31 -5.01 12.18
CA TRP A 21 -12.99 -5.19 11.57
C TRP A 21 -12.89 -4.53 10.19
N PHE A 22 -13.99 -4.53 9.44
CA PHE A 22 -14.04 -4.01 8.07
C PHE A 22 -13.94 -2.48 8.08
N TYR A 23 -14.67 -1.83 8.99
CA TYR A 23 -14.61 -0.39 9.17
C TYR A 23 -13.26 0.07 9.72
N LEU A 24 -12.69 -0.66 10.70
CA LEU A 24 -11.34 -0.38 11.20
C LEU A 24 -10.28 -0.53 10.10
N HIS A 25 -10.38 -1.58 9.30
CA HIS A 25 -9.48 -1.79 8.16
C HIS A 25 -9.56 -0.61 7.18
N ILE A 26 -10.76 -0.24 6.72
CA ILE A 26 -10.92 0.87 5.78
C ILE A 26 -10.41 2.17 6.38
N GLY A 27 -10.81 2.51 7.61
CA GLY A 27 -10.40 3.76 8.26
C GLY A 27 -8.87 3.89 8.37
N ILE A 28 -8.21 2.85 8.88
CA ILE A 28 -6.75 2.85 9.05
C ILE A 28 -6.02 2.87 7.69
N GLN A 29 -6.53 2.14 6.70
CA GLN A 29 -5.95 2.14 5.35
C GLN A 29 -6.10 3.50 4.68
N SER A 30 -7.27 4.13 4.79
CA SER A 30 -7.52 5.47 4.22
C SER A 30 -6.60 6.51 4.85
N ILE A 31 -6.51 6.56 6.19
CA ILE A 31 -5.61 7.49 6.89
C ILE A 31 -4.15 7.21 6.50
N GLY A 32 -3.73 5.94 6.53
CA GLY A 32 -2.38 5.54 6.16
C GLY A 32 -2.01 5.92 4.73
N LEU A 33 -2.94 5.79 3.79
CA LEU A 33 -2.73 6.11 2.38
C LEU A 33 -2.66 7.63 2.16
N VAL A 34 -3.50 8.42 2.83
CA VAL A 34 -3.44 9.89 2.77
C VAL A 34 -2.09 10.39 3.30
N VAL A 35 -1.65 9.91 4.46
CA VAL A 35 -0.34 10.27 5.02
C VAL A 35 0.79 9.87 4.08
N ALA A 36 0.72 8.67 3.49
CA ALA A 36 1.72 8.22 2.52
C ALA A 36 1.74 9.09 1.26
N LEU A 37 0.58 9.47 0.73
CA LEU A 37 0.45 10.31 -0.46
C LEU A 37 1.01 11.72 -0.23
N VAL A 38 0.73 12.32 0.93
CA VAL A 38 1.28 13.62 1.32
C VAL A 38 2.81 13.54 1.42
N GLY A 39 3.34 12.54 2.13
CA GLY A 39 4.79 12.35 2.25
C GLY A 39 5.47 12.11 0.91
N TRP A 40 4.86 11.32 0.02
CA TRP A 40 5.36 11.08 -1.33
C TRP A 40 5.31 12.34 -2.20
N SER A 41 4.26 13.15 -2.10
CA SER A 41 4.14 14.42 -2.85
C SER A 41 5.19 15.45 -2.41
N ILE A 42 5.41 15.57 -1.10
CA ILE A 42 6.51 16.36 -0.54
C ILE A 42 7.85 15.83 -1.06
N ALA A 43 8.02 14.51 -1.09
CA ALA A 43 9.25 13.90 -1.53
C ALA A 43 9.53 14.18 -3.03
N LEU A 44 8.52 14.10 -3.89
CA LEU A 44 8.66 14.44 -5.30
C LEU A 44 9.00 15.91 -5.55
N LYS A 45 8.45 16.81 -4.73
CA LYS A 45 8.72 18.25 -4.85
C LYS A 45 10.14 18.62 -4.38
N ASN A 46 10.56 18.05 -3.25
CA ASN A 46 11.79 18.46 -2.57
C ASN A 46 13.02 17.63 -2.97
N PHE A 47 12.81 16.38 -3.38
CA PHE A 47 13.88 15.52 -3.83
C PHE A 47 13.69 15.32 -5.33
N SER A 48 14.63 15.85 -6.12
CA SER A 48 14.76 15.59 -7.56
C SER A 48 15.18 14.14 -7.82
N ALA A 49 14.48 13.18 -7.20
CA ALA A 49 14.78 11.75 -7.20
C ALA A 49 14.78 11.15 -8.62
N LEU A 50 14.14 11.83 -9.57
CA LEU A 50 14.09 11.48 -10.98
C LEU A 50 14.98 12.37 -11.88
N GLU A 51 15.51 13.48 -11.37
CA GLU A 51 16.19 14.50 -12.17
C GLU A 51 17.73 14.46 -12.05
N LYS A 52 18.27 13.84 -10.99
CA LYS A 52 19.73 13.79 -10.77
C LYS A 52 20.41 12.87 -11.77
N ARG A 53 20.76 13.47 -12.92
CA ARG A 53 21.40 12.89 -14.10
C ARG A 53 22.83 12.36 -13.89
N SER A 54 23.28 12.11 -12.66
CA SER A 54 24.48 11.26 -12.44
C SER A 54 24.53 10.54 -11.07
N ILE A 55 23.98 9.32 -11.08
CA ILE A 55 24.51 8.11 -10.41
C ILE A 55 24.41 8.01 -8.87
N ASP A 56 23.22 8.12 -8.26
CA ASP A 56 22.95 7.29 -7.07
C ASP A 56 21.93 6.21 -7.40
N ARG A 57 22.44 5.01 -7.71
CA ARG A 57 21.63 3.81 -7.98
C ARG A 57 20.63 3.51 -6.87
N LYS A 58 20.96 3.82 -5.60
CA LYS A 58 20.06 3.59 -4.46
C LYS A 58 18.92 4.61 -4.44
N ALA A 59 19.20 5.87 -4.80
CA ALA A 59 18.17 6.90 -4.91
C ALA A 59 17.18 6.61 -6.05
N TYR A 60 17.70 6.19 -7.21
CA TYR A 60 16.86 5.78 -8.34
C TYR A 60 16.00 4.56 -7.99
N ALA A 61 16.60 3.51 -7.42
CA ALA A 61 15.86 2.32 -6.99
C ALA A 61 14.79 2.64 -5.93
N HIS A 62 15.11 3.50 -4.96
CA HIS A 62 14.13 4.01 -3.99
C HIS A 62 12.96 4.71 -4.68
N GLY A 63 13.24 5.62 -5.62
CA GLY A 63 12.21 6.36 -6.36
C GLY A 63 11.26 5.44 -7.12
N ILE A 64 11.80 4.49 -7.88
CA ILE A 64 11.00 3.51 -8.64
C ILE A 64 10.15 2.66 -7.70
N LEU A 65 10.73 2.10 -6.64
CA LEU A 65 9.97 1.31 -5.67
C LEU A 65 8.88 2.13 -4.98
N GLY A 66 9.18 3.39 -4.63
CA GLY A 66 8.22 4.32 -4.05
C GLY A 66 7.02 4.57 -4.98
N ILE A 67 7.27 4.77 -6.27
CA ILE A 67 6.21 4.92 -7.28
C ILE A 67 5.38 3.63 -7.39
N CYS A 68 6.03 2.46 -7.52
CA CYS A 68 5.32 1.18 -7.59
C CYS A 68 4.42 0.94 -6.37
N VAL A 69 4.94 1.18 -5.16
CA VAL A 69 4.17 1.04 -3.91
C VAL A 69 3.02 2.02 -3.86
N MET A 70 3.23 3.28 -4.27
CA MET A 70 2.18 4.30 -4.27
C MET A 70 1.06 3.95 -5.26
N VAL A 71 1.39 3.54 -6.48
CA VAL A 71 0.41 3.10 -7.49
C VAL A 71 -0.38 1.91 -6.96
N LEU A 72 0.27 0.87 -6.45
CA LEU A 72 -0.43 -0.29 -5.88
C LEU A 72 -1.32 0.10 -4.68
N GLY A 73 -0.87 1.06 -3.86
CA GLY A 73 -1.63 1.59 -2.73
C GLY A 73 -2.88 2.35 -3.14
N LEU A 74 -2.78 3.24 -4.14
CA LEU A 74 -3.91 4.00 -4.70
C LEU A 74 -4.91 3.10 -5.43
N LEU A 75 -4.45 2.01 -6.04
CA LEU A 75 -5.33 1.01 -6.65
C LEU A 75 -6.11 0.17 -5.61
N GLN A 76 -5.68 0.09 -4.35
CA GLN A 76 -6.40 -0.67 -3.31
C GLN A 76 -7.83 -0.17 -3.07
N PRO A 77 -8.08 1.12 -2.78
CA PRO A 77 -9.45 1.62 -2.59
C PRO A 77 -10.27 1.51 -3.87
N ILE A 78 -9.69 1.77 -5.04
CA ILE A 78 -10.40 1.64 -6.33
C ILE A 78 -10.86 0.18 -6.54
N ASN A 79 -9.95 -0.79 -6.35
CA ASN A 79 -10.28 -2.21 -6.40
C ASN A 79 -11.31 -2.58 -5.32
N ALA A 80 -11.24 -1.98 -4.14
CA ALA A 80 -12.22 -2.21 -3.08
C ALA A 80 -13.64 -1.71 -3.41
N LEU A 81 -13.79 -0.70 -4.27
CA LEU A 81 -15.11 -0.28 -4.79
C LEU A 81 -15.72 -1.32 -5.73
N LEU A 82 -14.87 -2.08 -6.45
CA LEU A 82 -15.29 -3.16 -7.34
C LEU A 82 -15.60 -4.48 -6.61
N ARG A 83 -15.65 -4.44 -5.27
CA ARG A 83 -15.84 -5.60 -4.41
C ARG A 83 -17.19 -6.28 -4.68
N PRO A 84 -17.22 -7.54 -5.18
CA PRO A 84 -18.47 -8.25 -5.39
C PRO A 84 -19.18 -8.54 -4.06
N HIS A 85 -20.50 -8.39 -4.04
CA HIS A 85 -21.33 -8.71 -2.88
C HIS A 85 -21.23 -10.19 -2.50
N LYS A 86 -21.44 -10.50 -1.21
CA LYS A 86 -21.54 -11.88 -0.75
C LYS A 86 -22.87 -12.44 -1.25
N HIS A 87 -22.84 -13.54 -2.01
CA HIS A 87 -24.04 -14.27 -2.36
C HIS A 87 -24.61 -14.96 -1.10
N LYS A 88 -25.93 -15.17 -1.05
CA LYS A 88 -26.59 -15.90 0.06
C LYS A 88 -26.24 -17.39 0.12
N GLU A 89 -25.57 -17.90 -0.91
CA GLU A 89 -25.14 -19.30 -0.97
C GLU A 89 -23.88 -19.55 -0.13
N THR A 90 -23.72 -20.80 0.30
CA THR A 90 -22.59 -21.28 1.11
C THR A 90 -21.24 -21.21 0.38
N LYS A 91 -21.23 -21.17 -0.96
CA LYS A 91 -20.01 -21.06 -1.78
C LYS A 91 -19.78 -19.64 -2.27
N LYS A 92 -18.53 -19.18 -2.23
CA LYS A 92 -18.13 -17.89 -2.83
C LYS A 92 -18.23 -18.00 -4.35
N THR A 93 -18.71 -16.94 -5.00
CA THR A 93 -18.70 -16.84 -6.46
C THR A 93 -17.27 -16.73 -7.00
N SER A 94 -17.04 -17.17 -8.24
CA SER A 94 -15.73 -17.07 -8.90
C SER A 94 -15.22 -15.62 -8.96
N ALA A 95 -16.11 -14.67 -9.23
CA ALA A 95 -15.81 -13.25 -9.20
C ALA A 95 -15.34 -12.77 -7.81
N ARG A 96 -16.00 -13.22 -6.74
CA ARG A 96 -15.62 -12.90 -5.36
C ARG A 96 -14.25 -13.49 -5.01
N LEU A 97 -13.95 -14.71 -5.48
CA LEU A 97 -12.67 -15.36 -5.26
C LEU A 97 -11.54 -14.64 -6.01
N ALA A 98 -11.74 -14.33 -7.28
CA ALA A 98 -10.79 -13.59 -8.11
C ALA A 98 -10.50 -12.20 -7.51
N TRP A 99 -11.54 -11.47 -7.08
CA TRP A 99 -11.38 -10.20 -6.38
C TRP A 99 -10.59 -10.35 -5.08
N GLU A 100 -10.86 -11.38 -4.27
CA GLU A 100 -10.12 -11.61 -3.03
C GLU A 100 -8.64 -11.93 -3.29
N LEU A 101 -8.33 -12.69 -4.34
CA LEU A 101 -6.96 -12.97 -4.76
C LEU A 101 -6.25 -11.70 -5.22
N LEU A 102 -6.89 -10.92 -6.09
CA LEU A 102 -6.36 -9.67 -6.62
C LEU A 102 -6.13 -8.65 -5.49
N HIS A 103 -7.13 -8.40 -4.65
CA HIS A 103 -7.06 -7.40 -3.58
C HIS A 103 -6.03 -7.78 -2.51
N LYS A 104 -6.09 -9.02 -1.98
CA LYS A 104 -5.14 -9.45 -0.95
C LYS A 104 -3.73 -9.64 -1.52
N GLY A 105 -3.62 -10.16 -2.74
CA GLY A 105 -2.35 -10.40 -3.43
C GLY A 105 -1.63 -9.10 -3.74
N SER A 106 -2.30 -8.16 -4.42
CA SER A 106 -1.71 -6.85 -4.71
C SER A 106 -1.36 -6.05 -3.44
N GLY A 107 -2.20 -6.13 -2.40
CA GLY A 107 -1.89 -5.51 -1.11
C GLY A 107 -0.67 -6.13 -0.42
N ALA A 108 -0.49 -7.46 -0.51
CA ALA A 108 0.70 -8.13 0.00
C ALA A 108 1.96 -7.75 -0.77
N VAL A 109 1.90 -7.70 -2.10
CA VAL A 109 3.00 -7.24 -2.96
C VAL A 109 3.39 -5.80 -2.60
N ALA A 110 2.41 -4.90 -2.43
CA ALA A 110 2.67 -3.52 -2.04
C ALA A 110 3.42 -3.42 -0.70
N LEU A 111 3.02 -4.21 0.31
CA LEU A 111 3.70 -4.25 1.61
C LEU A 111 5.12 -4.82 1.51
N ILE A 112 5.32 -5.87 0.72
CA ILE A 112 6.66 -6.46 0.52
C ILE A 112 7.59 -5.46 -0.16
N LEU A 113 7.13 -4.79 -1.21
CA LEU A 113 7.91 -3.76 -1.92
C LEU A 113 8.18 -2.51 -1.06
N ALA A 114 7.28 -2.20 -0.12
CA ALA A 114 7.47 -1.07 0.80
C ALA A 114 8.70 -1.24 1.71
N ILE A 115 9.10 -2.47 2.04
CA ILE A 115 10.27 -2.73 2.90
C ILE A 115 11.58 -2.22 2.27
N PRO A 116 12.00 -2.70 1.08
CA PRO A 116 13.21 -2.18 0.44
C PRO A 116 13.08 -0.70 0.06
N ALA A 117 11.87 -0.23 -0.30
CA ALA A 117 11.63 1.20 -0.54
C ALA A 117 11.98 2.04 0.70
N LEU A 118 11.52 1.64 1.90
CA LEU A 118 11.81 2.32 3.16
C LEU A 118 13.31 2.26 3.50
N VAL A 119 13.93 1.08 3.38
CA VAL A 119 15.36 0.91 3.69
C VAL A 119 16.23 1.78 2.79
N LEU A 120 16.00 1.73 1.47
CA LEU A 120 16.75 2.57 0.52
C LEU A 120 16.49 4.07 0.76
N GLY A 121 15.25 4.44 1.10
CA GLY A 121 14.91 5.83 1.45
C GLY A 121 15.70 6.34 2.65
N MET A 122 15.82 5.54 3.71
CA MET A 122 16.64 5.89 4.88
C MET A 122 18.12 6.03 4.53
N VAL A 123 18.66 5.13 3.69
CA VAL A 123 20.05 5.20 3.24
C VAL A 123 20.31 6.46 2.40
N VAL A 124 19.37 6.81 1.51
CA VAL A 124 19.46 7.98 0.65
C VAL A 124 19.33 9.27 1.45
N PHE A 125 18.44 9.32 2.44
CA PHE A 125 18.28 10.46 3.33
C PHE A 125 19.54 10.72 4.16
N ARG A 126 20.14 9.68 4.74
CA ARG A 126 21.38 9.79 5.53
C ARG A 126 22.58 10.30 4.73
N LYS A 127 22.61 10.11 3.41
CA LYS A 127 23.66 10.66 2.55
C LYS A 127 23.51 12.16 2.27
N GLN A 128 22.33 12.73 2.55
CA GLN A 128 21.99 14.13 2.25
C GLN A 128 21.96 15.02 3.50
N ALA A 129 22.03 14.42 4.69
CA ALA A 129 22.12 15.09 5.99
C ALA A 129 23.57 15.13 6.47
#